data_AF-A0A3M6U2J7-F1
#
_entry.id   AF-A0A3M6U2J7-F1
#
_cell.length_a   1.000
_cell.length_b   1.000
_cell.length_c   1.000
_cell.angle_alpha   90.00
_cell.angle_beta   90.00
_cell.angle_gamma   90.00
#
_symmetry.space_group_name_H-M   'P 1'
#
loop_
_entity.id
_entity.type
_entity.pdbx_description
1 polymer ?
#
loop_
_entity_poly.entity_id
_entity_poly.type
_entity_poly.pdbx_seq_one_letter_code
_entity_poly.pdbx_strand_id
1 'polypeptide(L)'
;SLVSYSDGCSGQNRNKTMVALYTELHRKGVYEVLNHKYLVRGHTFLQNDTDFSQIEKRRKSAVVYLPEDWCKVIREANTVKPFVVREMRQPDFKDWRSFLESRYQPIAKDRDGKRVRILDAHWLNFGWGEEKDPITGQTQMVHHPDEVWVVPAKLEDLQQIAAFILEPQRQFYLTMEAAEPEPKDK
;
A
#
# COMPACT_ATOMS: atom_id res chain seq x y z
N SER A 1 7.58 -6.01 12.83
CA SER A 1 6.39 -5.97 11.96
C SER A 1 6.47 -4.76 11.03
N LEU A 2 5.83 -4.80 9.87
CA LEU A 2 5.73 -3.69 8.91
C LEU A 2 4.27 -3.44 8.53
N VAL A 3 3.85 -2.18 8.50
CA VAL A 3 2.56 -1.76 7.93
C VAL A 3 2.85 -0.77 6.81
N SER A 4 2.35 -1.05 5.61
CA SER A 4 2.57 -0.26 4.40
C SER A 4 1.23 0.12 3.78
N TYR A 5 1.12 1.34 3.29
CA TYR A 5 -0.07 1.87 2.63
C TYR A 5 0.29 2.29 1.21
N SER A 6 -0.57 1.96 0.25
CA SER A 6 -0.44 2.48 -1.11
C SER A 6 -1.77 2.93 -1.68
N ASP A 7 -1.71 3.84 -2.63
CA ASP A 7 -2.83 4.12 -3.51
C ASP A 7 -3.22 2.86 -4.31
N GLY A 8 -4.51 2.75 -4.64
CA GLY A 8 -5.05 1.62 -5.39
C GLY A 8 -4.65 1.58 -6.88
N CYS A 9 -3.60 2.30 -7.29
CA CYS A 9 -3.16 2.39 -8.68
C CYS A 9 -2.63 1.04 -9.18
N SER A 10 -3.37 0.45 -10.13
CA SER A 10 -3.13 -0.89 -10.68
C SER A 10 -1.75 -1.07 -11.31
N GLY A 11 -1.20 -0.02 -11.92
CA GLY A 11 0.09 -0.07 -12.61
C GLY A 11 1.30 0.05 -11.68
N GLN A 12 1.15 0.73 -10.54
CA GLN A 12 2.29 1.11 -9.70
C GLN A 12 2.48 0.14 -8.54
N ASN A 13 1.50 0.08 -7.63
CA ASN A 13 1.63 -0.63 -6.36
C ASN A 13 0.79 -1.90 -6.31
N ARG A 14 -0.27 -2.00 -7.12
CA ARG A 14 -1.19 -3.15 -7.08
C ARG A 14 -0.86 -4.19 -8.15
N ASN A 15 0.36 -4.73 -8.06
CA ASN A 15 0.89 -5.71 -9.02
C ASN A 15 1.52 -6.94 -8.34
N LYS A 16 1.84 -7.97 -9.14
CA LYS A 16 2.46 -9.21 -8.67
C LYS A 16 3.83 -8.99 -8.02
N THR A 17 4.57 -7.98 -8.45
CA THR A 17 5.93 -7.69 -7.97
C THR A 17 5.89 -7.29 -6.50
N MET A 18 4.90 -6.48 -6.10
CA MET A 18 4.73 -6.09 -4.69
C MET A 18 4.40 -7.29 -3.79
N VAL A 19 3.52 -8.19 -4.25
CA VAL A 19 3.21 -9.43 -3.51
C VAL A 19 4.47 -10.29 -3.33
N ALA A 20 5.22 -10.50 -4.41
CA ALA A 20 6.45 -11.29 -4.38
C ALA A 20 7.54 -10.62 -3.53
N LEU A 21 7.66 -9.29 -3.57
CA LEU A 21 8.63 -8.54 -2.76
C LEU A 21 8.35 -8.72 -1.26
N TYR A 22 7.11 -8.54 -0.84
CA TYR A 22 6.73 -8.73 0.56
C TYR A 22 6.88 -10.18 1.02
N THR A 23 6.60 -11.14 0.13
CA THR A 23 6.86 -12.56 0.39
C THR A 23 8.35 -12.82 0.60
N GLU A 24 9.23 -12.28 -0.24
CA GLU A 24 10.69 -12.44 -0.10
C GLU A 24 11.19 -11.79 1.20
N LEU A 25 10.68 -10.61 1.56
CA LEU A 25 11.05 -9.93 2.81
C LEU A 25 10.65 -10.75 4.04
N HIS A 26 9.46 -11.36 4.01
CA HIS A 26 9.02 -12.26 5.07
C HIS A 26 9.89 -13.53 5.13
N ARG A 27 10.11 -14.20 4.00
CA ARG A 27 10.91 -15.43 3.92
C ARG A 27 12.38 -15.24 4.30
N LYS A 28 12.94 -14.06 4.09
CA LYS A 28 14.29 -13.70 4.57
C LYS A 28 14.33 -13.37 6.06
N GLY A 29 13.20 -13.38 6.76
CA GLY A 29 13.11 -13.03 8.18
C GLY A 29 13.31 -11.55 8.45
N VAL A 30 13.17 -10.67 7.45
CA VAL A 30 13.27 -9.21 7.66
C VAL A 30 12.08 -8.72 8.49
N TYR A 31 10.89 -9.26 8.23
CA TYR A 31 9.67 -8.96 8.97
C TYR A 31 8.86 -10.23 9.23
N GLU A 32 8.52 -10.47 10.50
CA GLU A 32 7.65 -11.59 10.91
C GLU A 32 6.18 -11.34 10.56
N VAL A 33 5.75 -10.08 10.53
CA VAL A 33 4.38 -9.66 10.25
C VAL A 33 4.43 -8.50 9.27
N LEU A 34 3.77 -8.65 8.12
CA LEU A 34 3.70 -7.61 7.11
C LEU A 34 2.25 -7.39 6.68
N ASN A 35 1.79 -6.15 6.82
CA ASN A 35 0.47 -5.72 6.40
C ASN A 35 0.59 -4.66 5.32
N HIS A 36 0.11 -4.94 4.12
CA HIS A 36 0.04 -3.97 3.05
C HIS A 36 -1.41 -3.65 2.72
N LYS A 37 -1.80 -2.39 2.88
CA LYS A 37 -3.17 -1.91 2.74
C LYS A 37 -3.28 -0.96 1.55
N TYR A 38 -4.26 -1.18 0.68
CA TYR A 38 -4.57 -0.32 -0.45
C TYR A 38 -5.67 0.67 -0.06
N LEU A 39 -5.54 1.94 -0.43
CA LEU A 39 -6.59 2.93 -0.19
C LEU A 39 -7.77 2.77 -1.17
N VAL A 40 -8.98 3.11 -0.71
CA VAL A 40 -10.19 3.10 -1.55
C VAL A 40 -10.13 4.24 -2.58
N ARG A 41 -10.59 3.94 -3.81
CA ARG A 41 -10.67 4.89 -4.91
C ARG A 41 -11.58 6.06 -4.52
N GLY A 42 -11.07 7.29 -4.64
CA GLY A 42 -11.77 8.52 -4.24
C GLY A 42 -11.25 9.18 -2.97
N HIS A 43 -10.43 8.47 -2.18
CA HIS A 43 -9.88 8.95 -0.90
C HIS A 43 -8.37 8.76 -0.79
N THR A 44 -7.70 8.79 -1.94
CA THR A 44 -6.25 8.72 -2.12
C THR A 44 -5.56 10.04 -1.74
N PHE A 45 -5.90 10.64 -0.60
CA PHE A 45 -5.16 11.80 -0.09
C PHE A 45 -4.06 11.26 0.83
N LEU A 46 -3.00 10.72 0.23
CA LEU A 46 -1.82 10.39 0.99
C LEU A 46 -1.08 11.69 1.33
N GLN A 47 -0.38 11.72 2.47
CA GLN A 47 0.42 12.89 2.84
C GLN A 47 1.46 13.25 1.77
N ASN A 48 1.98 12.23 1.07
CA ASN A 48 2.91 12.44 -0.03
C ASN A 48 2.31 13.29 -1.16
N ASP A 49 1.00 13.25 -1.43
CA ASP A 49 0.35 14.07 -2.46
C ASP A 49 0.38 15.55 -2.10
N THR A 50 0.26 15.84 -0.80
CA THR A 50 0.40 17.23 -0.29
C THR A 50 1.82 17.71 -0.47
N ASP A 51 2.80 16.87 -0.13
CA ASP A 51 4.23 17.18 -0.30
C ASP A 51 4.59 17.38 -1.78
N PHE A 52 4.12 16.51 -2.67
CA PHE A 52 4.30 16.64 -4.11
C PHE A 52 3.62 17.89 -4.66
N SER A 53 2.45 18.27 -4.16
CA SER A 53 1.78 19.52 -4.54
C SER A 53 2.61 20.75 -4.17
N GLN A 54 3.26 20.76 -3.00
CA GLN A 54 4.16 21.84 -2.59
C GLN A 54 5.39 21.94 -3.51
N ILE A 55 6.00 20.80 -3.83
CA ILE A 55 7.14 20.72 -4.76
C ILE A 55 6.73 21.20 -6.16
N GLU A 56 5.56 20.80 -6.65
CA GLU A 56 5.06 21.23 -7.96
C GLU A 56 4.76 22.73 -8.01
N LYS A 57 4.22 23.31 -6.93
CA LYS A 57 4.02 24.76 -6.81
C LYS A 57 5.36 25.50 -6.85
N ARG A 58 6.37 25.04 -6.10
CA ARG A 58 7.71 25.64 -6.09
C ARG A 58 8.41 25.50 -7.44
N ARG A 59 8.20 24.37 -8.13
CA ARG A 59 8.73 24.13 -9.48
C ARG A 59 8.23 25.17 -10.48
N LYS A 60 6.97 25.61 -10.42
CA LYS A 60 6.42 26.60 -11.37
C LYS A 60 7.17 27.94 -11.36
N SER A 61 7.79 28.30 -10.23
CA SER A 61 8.62 29.51 -10.09
C SER A 61 10.12 29.22 -10.09
N ALA A 62 10.54 27.96 -10.17
CA ALA A 62 11.94 27.57 -10.22
C ALA A 62 12.40 27.34 -11.66
N VAL A 63 13.63 27.73 -11.95
CA VAL A 63 14.29 27.35 -13.20
C VAL A 63 15.13 26.12 -12.91
N VAL A 64 14.87 25.03 -13.66
CA VAL A 64 15.57 23.75 -13.50
C VAL A 64 16.27 23.42 -14.80
N TYR A 65 17.60 23.42 -14.78
CA TYR A 65 18.42 23.06 -15.94
C TYR A 65 19.08 21.69 -15.78
N LEU A 66 19.51 21.37 -14.56
CA LEU A 66 20.20 20.13 -14.24
C LEU A 66 19.41 19.28 -13.24
N PRO A 67 19.60 17.95 -13.21
CA PRO A 67 19.01 17.08 -12.19
C PRO A 67 19.30 17.52 -10.76
N GLU A 68 20.48 18.08 -10.51
CA GLU A 68 20.90 18.58 -9.20
C GLU A 68 20.08 19.80 -8.75
N ASP A 69 19.55 20.59 -9.69
CA ASP A 69 18.70 21.74 -9.35
C ASP A 69 17.36 21.29 -8.74
N TRP A 70 16.88 20.08 -9.06
CA TRP A 70 15.73 19.51 -8.37
C TRP A 70 15.96 19.36 -6.87
N CYS A 71 17.21 19.10 -6.45
CA CYS A 71 17.51 19.00 -5.03
C CYS A 71 17.28 20.34 -4.30
N LYS A 72 17.56 21.47 -4.99
CA LYS A 72 17.27 22.81 -4.45
C LYS A 72 15.77 23.06 -4.42
N VAL A 73 15.08 22.79 -5.53
CA VAL A 73 13.62 22.96 -5.65
C VAL A 73 12.88 22.20 -4.56
N ILE A 74 13.25 20.94 -4.31
CA ILE A 74 12.61 20.12 -3.29
C ILE A 74 12.93 20.64 -1.89
N ARG A 75 14.18 21.00 -1.56
CA ARG A 75 14.52 21.57 -0.24
C ARG A 75 13.76 22.86 0.06
N GLU A 76 13.56 23.70 -0.96
CA GLU A 76 12.88 24.99 -0.83
C GLU A 76 11.35 24.90 -0.98
N ALA A 77 10.79 23.73 -1.26
CA ALA A 77 9.35 23.56 -1.48
C ALA A 77 8.52 23.77 -0.20
N ASN A 78 9.09 23.45 0.97
CA ASN A 78 8.43 23.62 2.26
C ASN A 78 9.27 24.53 3.17
N THR A 79 8.80 25.77 3.36
CA THR A 79 9.49 26.78 4.16
C THR A 79 9.41 26.53 5.66
N VAL A 80 8.40 25.78 6.12
CA VAL A 80 8.18 25.50 7.55
C VAL A 80 8.97 24.27 7.99
N LYS A 81 8.97 23.22 7.16
CA LYS A 81 9.70 21.98 7.40
C LYS A 81 10.37 21.52 6.10
N PRO A 82 11.60 22.00 5.82
CA PRO A 82 12.32 21.64 4.60
C PRO A 82 12.49 20.13 4.44
N PHE A 83 12.37 19.66 3.20
CA PHE A 83 12.56 18.25 2.87
C PHE A 83 14.04 17.86 2.94
N VAL A 84 14.33 16.68 3.49
CA VAL A 84 15.69 16.11 3.46
C VAL A 84 15.88 15.40 2.13
N VAL A 85 16.61 16.04 1.22
CA VAL A 85 16.90 15.47 -0.11
C VAL A 85 18.19 14.66 -0.07
N ARG A 86 18.06 13.36 -0.35
CA ARG A 86 19.17 12.42 -0.55
C ARG A 86 19.27 12.07 -2.03
N GLU A 87 20.39 12.44 -2.64
CA GLU A 87 20.68 12.09 -4.03
C GLU A 87 20.92 10.58 -4.15
N MET A 88 20.16 9.94 -5.03
CA MET A 88 20.28 8.51 -5.32
C MET A 88 21.07 8.30 -6.61
N ARG A 89 21.90 7.27 -6.62
CA ARG A 89 22.69 6.85 -7.79
C ARG A 89 22.12 5.55 -8.37
N GLN A 90 22.55 5.19 -9.57
CA GLN A 90 22.14 3.94 -10.23
C GLN A 90 22.21 2.69 -9.32
N PRO A 91 23.25 2.50 -8.48
CA PRO A 91 23.32 1.35 -7.58
C PRO A 91 22.21 1.30 -6.51
N ASP A 92 21.58 2.42 -6.19
CA ASP A 92 20.51 2.47 -5.19
C ASP A 92 19.18 1.95 -5.75
N PHE A 93 18.99 1.98 -7.07
CA PHE A 93 17.82 1.45 -7.75
C PHE A 93 18.00 -0.05 -8.02
N LYS A 94 17.17 -0.87 -7.38
CA LYS A 94 17.24 -2.33 -7.49
C LYS A 94 16.16 -2.85 -8.42
N ASP A 95 16.54 -3.73 -9.34
CA ASP A 95 15.60 -4.44 -10.21
C ASP A 95 14.99 -5.64 -9.47
N TRP A 96 13.93 -5.35 -8.71
CA TRP A 96 13.16 -6.37 -8.02
C TRP A 96 12.32 -7.23 -8.96
N ARG A 97 11.94 -6.70 -10.13
CA ARG A 97 11.06 -7.43 -11.04
C ARG A 97 11.78 -8.64 -11.61
N SER A 98 12.96 -8.45 -12.19
CA SER A 98 13.74 -9.56 -12.75
C SER A 98 14.19 -10.55 -11.67
N PHE A 99 14.56 -10.03 -10.49
CA PHE A 99 14.93 -10.87 -9.36
C PHE A 99 13.80 -11.81 -8.92
N LEU A 100 12.58 -11.28 -8.80
CA LEU A 100 11.42 -12.02 -8.28
C LEU A 100 10.77 -12.92 -9.32
N GLU A 101 10.76 -12.55 -10.61
CA GLU A 101 10.18 -13.38 -11.68
C GLU A 101 10.90 -14.74 -11.81
N SER A 102 12.17 -14.83 -11.45
CA SER A 102 12.92 -16.10 -11.42
C SER A 102 12.55 -17.01 -10.23
N ARG A 103 11.97 -16.45 -9.16
CA ARG A 103 11.74 -17.12 -7.86
C ARG A 103 10.28 -17.44 -7.58
N TYR A 104 9.38 -16.61 -8.08
CA TYR A 104 7.97 -16.67 -7.75
C TYR A 104 7.11 -16.80 -9.00
N GLN A 105 6.30 -17.86 -9.04
CA GLN A 105 5.27 -18.02 -10.05
C GLN A 105 3.97 -17.39 -9.54
N PRO A 106 3.28 -16.57 -10.35
CA PRO A 106 2.02 -15.97 -9.95
C PRO A 106 0.93 -17.05 -9.85
N ILE A 107 0.40 -17.25 -8.65
CA ILE A 107 -0.76 -18.10 -8.43
C ILE A 107 -2.00 -17.22 -8.52
N ALA A 108 -2.79 -17.40 -9.58
CA ALA A 108 -4.01 -16.64 -9.82
C ALA A 108 -5.27 -17.31 -9.26
N LYS A 109 -5.10 -18.39 -8.49
CA LYS A 109 -6.16 -19.20 -7.89
C LYS A 109 -5.95 -19.30 -6.38
N ASP A 110 -7.03 -19.33 -5.61
CA ASP A 110 -6.98 -19.63 -4.19
C ASP A 110 -6.88 -21.16 -3.94
N ARG A 111 -6.90 -21.55 -2.66
CA ARG A 111 -6.89 -22.96 -2.24
C ARG A 111 -8.10 -23.75 -2.78
N ASP A 112 -9.24 -23.09 -3.01
CA ASP A 112 -10.47 -23.68 -3.54
C ASP A 112 -10.52 -23.66 -5.08
N GLY A 113 -9.46 -23.18 -5.74
CA GLY A 113 -9.36 -23.10 -7.19
C GLY A 113 -10.09 -21.92 -7.82
N LYS A 114 -10.68 -21.02 -7.03
CA LYS A 114 -11.36 -19.81 -7.49
C LYS A 114 -10.34 -18.75 -7.87
N ARG A 115 -10.64 -17.97 -8.91
CA ARG A 115 -9.75 -16.94 -9.42
C ARG A 115 -9.60 -15.78 -8.43
N VAL A 116 -8.36 -15.47 -8.05
CA VAL A 116 -8.03 -14.32 -7.20
C VAL A 116 -7.53 -13.18 -8.06
N ARG A 117 -8.13 -11.99 -7.89
CA ARG A 117 -7.67 -10.77 -8.54
C ARG A 117 -6.99 -9.89 -7.50
N ILE A 118 -5.69 -9.63 -7.68
CA ILE A 118 -4.94 -8.66 -6.85
C ILE A 118 -5.60 -7.26 -6.91
N LEU A 119 -6.24 -6.95 -8.03
CA LEU A 119 -7.04 -5.74 -8.24
C LEU A 119 -8.29 -5.63 -7.36
N ASP A 120 -8.67 -6.68 -6.63
CA ASP A 120 -9.78 -6.64 -5.67
C ASP A 120 -9.27 -6.67 -4.21
N ALA A 121 -7.97 -6.96 -4.01
CA ALA A 121 -7.34 -7.02 -2.69
C ALA A 121 -7.28 -5.64 -2.03
N HIS A 122 -7.87 -5.48 -0.85
CA HIS A 122 -7.77 -4.24 -0.08
C HIS A 122 -6.64 -4.32 0.94
N TRP A 123 -6.42 -5.51 1.48
CA TRP A 123 -5.35 -5.78 2.43
C TRP A 123 -4.69 -7.11 2.10
N LEU A 124 -3.35 -7.10 2.15
CA LEU A 124 -2.49 -8.26 2.05
C LEU A 124 -1.75 -8.43 3.38
N ASN A 125 -1.90 -9.60 3.99
CA ASN A 125 -1.11 -9.98 5.17
C ASN A 125 -0.14 -11.11 4.81
N PHE A 126 1.09 -11.02 5.33
CA PHE A 126 2.15 -12.03 5.20
C PHE A 126 2.70 -12.37 6.59
N GLY A 127 2.88 -13.67 6.86
CA GLY A 127 3.43 -14.16 8.12
C GLY A 127 2.35 -14.44 9.16
N TRP A 128 2.30 -13.67 10.25
CA TRP A 128 1.24 -13.82 11.25
C TRP A 128 0.03 -12.94 10.92
N GLY A 129 -1.16 -13.56 10.96
CA GLY A 129 -2.44 -12.91 10.76
C GLY A 129 -3.45 -13.26 11.85
N GLU A 130 -4.43 -12.38 12.04
CA GLU A 130 -5.57 -12.59 12.92
C GLU A 130 -6.68 -13.37 12.19
N GLU A 131 -6.92 -14.62 12.56
CA GLU A 131 -8.04 -15.42 12.07
C GLU A 131 -9.19 -15.35 13.08
N LYS A 132 -10.40 -15.05 12.62
CA LYS A 132 -11.59 -15.20 13.45
C LYS A 132 -12.13 -16.60 13.26
N ASP A 133 -12.17 -17.38 14.34
CA ASP A 133 -12.82 -18.69 14.32
C ASP A 133 -14.33 -18.50 14.03
N PRO A 134 -14.85 -19.09 12.93
CA PRO A 134 -16.24 -18.93 12.52
C PRO A 134 -17.25 -19.52 13.53
N ILE A 135 -16.80 -20.39 14.44
CA ILE A 135 -17.67 -21.07 15.41
C ILE A 135 -17.68 -20.32 16.75
N THR A 136 -16.51 -19.90 17.22
CA THR A 136 -16.37 -19.29 18.57
C THR A 136 -16.34 -17.77 18.54
N GLY A 137 -16.12 -17.16 17.38
CA GLY A 137 -15.94 -15.71 17.21
C GLY A 137 -14.67 -15.17 17.85
N GLN A 138 -13.79 -16.03 18.39
CA GLN A 138 -12.52 -15.65 18.99
C GLN A 138 -11.48 -15.38 17.91
N THR A 139 -10.71 -14.31 18.09
CA THR A 139 -9.58 -13.98 17.23
C THR A 139 -8.35 -14.76 17.69
N GLN A 140 -7.74 -15.53 16.80
CA GLN A 140 -6.50 -16.26 17.04
C GLN A 140 -5.41 -15.78 16.08
N MET A 141 -4.18 -15.65 16.59
CA MET A 141 -3.01 -15.36 15.76
C MET A 141 -2.53 -16.66 15.11
N VAL A 142 -2.61 -16.74 13.78
CA VAL A 142 -2.20 -17.90 13.00
C VAL A 142 -1.01 -17.51 12.13
N HIS A 143 0.03 -18.35 12.15
CA HIS A 143 1.22 -18.18 11.32
C HIS A 143 1.05 -18.91 9.98
N HIS A 144 1.18 -18.19 8.88
CA HIS A 144 1.02 -18.69 7.52
C HIS A 144 2.24 -18.31 6.64
N PRO A 145 3.38 -18.98 6.80
CA PRO A 145 4.65 -18.56 6.18
C PRO A 145 4.68 -18.66 4.65
N ASP A 146 3.88 -19.57 4.08
CA ASP A 146 3.84 -19.83 2.64
C ASP A 146 2.60 -19.23 1.96
N GLU A 147 1.82 -18.44 2.68
CA GLU A 147 0.55 -17.92 2.18
C GLU A 147 0.39 -16.43 2.40
N VAL A 148 -0.41 -15.84 1.53
CA VAL A 148 -0.76 -14.43 1.59
C VAL A 148 -2.26 -14.35 1.82
N TRP A 149 -2.65 -13.78 2.95
CA TRP A 149 -4.06 -13.53 3.20
C TRP A 149 -4.49 -12.30 2.43
N VAL A 150 -5.48 -12.50 1.56
CA VAL A 150 -6.04 -11.47 0.71
C VAL A 150 -7.42 -11.13 1.24
N VAL A 151 -7.55 -9.99 1.90
CA VAL A 151 -8.84 -9.53 2.40
C VAL A 151 -9.49 -8.65 1.34
N PRO A 152 -10.69 -9.04 0.82
CA PRO A 152 -11.46 -8.21 -0.09
C PRO A 152 -12.01 -6.99 0.67
N ALA A 153 -12.31 -5.91 -0.03
CA ALA A 153 -12.82 -4.67 0.58
C ALA A 153 -14.18 -4.88 1.27
N LYS A 154 -14.19 -5.33 2.52
CA LYS A 154 -15.36 -5.23 3.41
C LYS A 154 -15.30 -3.90 4.14
N LEU A 155 -16.46 -3.35 4.47
CA LEU A 155 -16.58 -2.07 5.18
C LEU A 155 -15.89 -2.09 6.56
N GLU A 156 -15.95 -3.23 7.26
CA GLU A 156 -15.34 -3.45 8.57
C GLU A 156 -13.81 -3.21 8.56
N ASP A 157 -13.14 -3.46 7.44
CA ASP A 157 -11.69 -3.29 7.29
C ASP A 157 -11.30 -1.82 7.08
N LEU A 158 -12.23 -0.97 6.60
CA LEU A 158 -12.02 0.46 6.40
C LEU A 158 -11.90 1.21 7.73
N GLN A 159 -12.66 0.80 8.75
CA GLN A 159 -12.59 1.39 10.09
C GLN A 159 -11.24 1.10 10.77
N GLN A 160 -10.64 -0.07 10.53
CA GLN A 160 -9.30 -0.38 11.05
C GLN A 160 -8.20 0.46 10.38
N ILE A 161 -8.41 0.88 9.12
CA ILE A 161 -7.51 1.78 8.42
C ILE A 161 -7.65 3.21 8.96
N ALA A 162 -8.86 3.64 9.34
CA ALA A 162 -9.14 4.96 9.90
C ALA A 162 -8.27 5.30 11.13
N ALA A 163 -7.89 4.29 11.94
CA ALA A 163 -7.02 4.48 13.10
C ALA A 163 -5.63 5.06 12.77
N PHE A 164 -5.17 4.91 11.52
CA PHE A 164 -3.84 5.32 11.07
C PHE A 164 -3.88 6.49 10.07
N ILE A 165 -5.08 6.96 9.72
CA ILE A 165 -5.28 8.10 8.84
C ILE A 165 -5.37 9.37 9.69
N LEU A 166 -4.76 10.46 9.23
CA LEU A 166 -4.88 11.75 9.92
C LEU A 166 -6.24 12.41 9.64
N GLU A 167 -6.65 13.30 10.55
CA GLU A 167 -7.81 14.17 10.30
C GLU A 167 -7.53 15.18 9.19
N PRO A 168 -8.53 15.55 8.37
CA PRO A 168 -9.98 15.25 8.50
C PRO A 168 -10.45 13.95 7.82
N GLN A 169 -9.56 13.24 7.13
CA GLN A 169 -9.94 12.05 6.35
C GLN A 169 -10.35 10.90 7.26
N ARG A 170 -9.77 10.82 8.46
CA ARG A 170 -10.16 9.81 9.47
C ARG A 170 -11.65 9.87 9.82
N GLN A 171 -12.23 11.05 10.05
CA GLN A 171 -13.67 11.17 10.29
C GLN A 171 -14.49 10.53 9.16
N PHE A 172 -14.11 10.73 7.90
CA PHE A 172 -14.80 10.14 6.76
C PHE A 172 -14.86 8.60 6.85
N TYR A 173 -13.72 7.94 7.10
CA TYR A 173 -13.66 6.48 7.22
C TYR A 173 -14.42 5.94 8.45
N LEU A 174 -14.53 6.72 9.53
CA LEU A 174 -15.34 6.37 10.70
C LEU A 174 -16.85 6.53 10.44
N THR A 175 -17.24 7.48 9.59
CA THR A 175 -18.64 7.77 9.23
C THR A 175 -19.17 6.93 8.06
N MET A 176 -18.32 6.12 7.43
CA MET A 176 -18.77 5.17 6.41
C MET A 176 -19.60 4.05 7.07
N GLU A 177 -20.92 4.26 7.17
CA GLU A 177 -21.87 3.17 7.35
C GLU A 177 -22.01 2.38 6.04
N ALA A 178 -22.41 1.11 6.16
CA ALA A 178 -22.49 0.18 5.04
C ALA A 178 -23.36 0.76 3.94
N ALA A 179 -22.74 1.31 2.88
CA ALA A 179 -23.47 1.63 1.68
C ALA A 179 -24.05 0.31 1.17
N GLU A 180 -25.37 0.16 1.24
CA GLU A 180 -26.09 -0.91 0.56
C GLU A 180 -25.62 -0.92 -0.90
N PRO A 181 -25.39 -2.11 -1.48
CA PRO A 181 -24.91 -2.20 -2.85
C PRO A 181 -25.87 -1.43 -3.75
N GLU A 182 -25.37 -0.36 -4.40
CA GLU A 182 -26.15 0.36 -5.41
C GLU A 182 -26.74 -0.65 -6.38
N PRO A 183 -28.05 -0.57 -6.68
CA PRO A 183 -28.67 -1.48 -7.62
C PRO A 183 -27.95 -1.32 -8.96
N LYS A 184 -27.47 -2.45 -9.48
CA LYS A 184 -26.89 -2.52 -10.83
C LYS A 184 -28.02 -2.22 -11.82
N ASP A 185 -28.18 -0.95 -12.16
CA ASP A 185 -29.01 -0.57 -13.30
C ASP A 185 -28.30 -0.95 -14.60
N LYS A 186 -29.14 -1.44 -15.51
CA LYS A 186 -28.85 -2.18 -16.75
C LYS A 186 -28.19 -1.33 -17.83
#